data_AF-A0A158KLS3-F1
#
_entry.id   AF-A0A158KLS3-F1
#
_cell.length_a   1.000
_cell.length_b   1.000
_cell.length_c   1.000
_cell.angle_alpha   90.00
_cell.angle_beta   90.00
_cell.angle_gamma   90.00
#
_symmetry.space_group_name_H-M   'P 1'
#
loop_
_entity.id
_entity.type
_entity.pdbx_description
1 polymer ?
#
loop_
_entity_poly.entity_id
_entity_poly.type
_entity_poly.pdbx_seq_one_letter_code
_entity_poly.pdbx_strand_id
1 'polypeptide(L)'
;MGDFRRPQLGEFQLTVREIADHYNLAKIIRKYIETPSWTTPLSIAVFGPPGSGKSFAVKEVLNSVDPGRSSKPLTFNLAQFNSTDQLTDAFHQIQDRALASSEVPLAIFDEFDSYFEGRRGWLKYFLAPMQDGLFRGKGGDYRVGRAIFLFSGGTSVTDRRIGAN
;
A
#
# COMPACT_ATOMS: atom_id res chain seq x y z
N MET A 1 7.71 -21.05 -30.35
CA MET A 1 6.46 -20.32 -30.07
C MET A 1 6.43 -20.16 -28.56
N GLY A 2 6.84 -18.99 -28.07
CA GLY A 2 7.21 -18.78 -26.66
C GLY A 2 6.00 -18.76 -25.74
N ASP A 3 6.06 -19.61 -24.73
CA ASP A 3 5.13 -19.72 -23.61
C ASP A 3 5.05 -18.38 -22.86
N PHE A 4 3.93 -17.68 -23.01
CA PHE A 4 3.63 -16.42 -22.30
C PHE A 4 3.30 -16.78 -20.84
N ARG A 5 4.35 -16.91 -20.02
CA ARG A 5 4.19 -16.99 -18.57
C ARG A 5 3.45 -15.74 -18.11
N ARG A 6 2.27 -15.93 -17.53
CA ARG A 6 1.53 -14.88 -16.82
C ARG A 6 2.47 -14.23 -15.80
N PRO A 7 2.59 -12.89 -15.74
CA PRO A 7 3.29 -12.25 -14.63
C PRO A 7 2.60 -12.68 -13.33
N GLN A 8 3.34 -13.37 -12.47
CA GLN A 8 2.93 -13.59 -11.09
C GLN A 8 2.85 -12.21 -10.46
N LEU A 9 1.61 -11.73 -10.24
CA LEU A 9 1.35 -10.54 -9.47
C LEU A 9 2.02 -10.77 -8.11
N GLY A 10 3.12 -10.06 -7.84
CA GLY A 10 3.88 -10.16 -6.59
C GLY A 10 2.93 -10.18 -5.40
N GLU A 11 3.13 -11.14 -4.50
CA GLU A 11 2.19 -11.58 -3.48
C GLU A 11 1.40 -10.43 -2.82
N PHE A 12 0.18 -10.19 -3.29
CA PHE A 12 -0.82 -9.40 -2.57
C PHE A 12 -1.23 -10.24 -1.35
N GLN A 13 -0.75 -9.90 -0.15
CA GLN A 13 -1.27 -10.51 1.08
C GLN A 13 -2.62 -9.87 1.41
N LEU A 14 -3.67 -10.41 0.78
CA LEU A 14 -5.07 -10.09 1.04
C LEU A 14 -5.56 -10.96 2.19
N THR A 15 -5.74 -10.40 3.38
CA THR A 15 -6.38 -11.10 4.48
C THR A 15 -7.30 -10.15 5.24
N VAL A 16 -8.61 -10.42 5.21
CA VAL A 16 -9.60 -9.81 6.12
C VAL A 16 -10.47 -10.93 6.76
N ARG A 17 -10.04 -11.40 7.93
CA ARG A 17 -10.71 -12.20 8.97
C ARG A 17 -10.08 -11.88 10.34
N GLU A 18 -10.87 -11.26 11.20
CA GLU A 18 -10.47 -10.19 12.13
C GLU A 18 -9.51 -10.52 13.30
N ILE A 19 -9.25 -11.78 13.68
CA ILE A 19 -8.40 -12.07 14.87
C ILE A 19 -7.07 -12.74 14.48
N ALA A 20 -7.11 -13.80 13.67
CA ALA A 20 -5.89 -14.44 13.17
C ALA A 20 -5.08 -13.48 12.28
N ASP A 21 -5.77 -12.58 11.58
CA ASP A 21 -5.13 -11.59 10.72
C ASP A 21 -4.47 -10.47 11.51
N HIS A 22 -5.00 -10.09 12.68
CA HIS A 22 -4.37 -9.05 13.50
C HIS A 22 -2.99 -9.50 14.00
N TYR A 23 -2.88 -10.77 14.44
CA TYR A 23 -1.60 -11.36 14.84
C TYR A 23 -0.63 -11.52 13.66
N ASN A 24 -1.10 -12.01 12.52
CA ASN A 24 -0.27 -12.17 11.32
C ASN A 24 0.20 -10.81 10.77
N LEU A 25 -0.67 -9.80 10.79
CA LEU A 25 -0.36 -8.44 10.40
C LEU A 25 0.68 -7.82 11.34
N ALA A 26 0.52 -7.97 12.65
CA ALA A 26 1.52 -7.54 13.63
C ALA A 26 2.88 -8.21 13.38
N LYS A 27 2.86 -9.53 13.10
CA LYS A 27 4.08 -10.31 12.82
C LYS A 27 4.80 -9.83 11.56
N ILE A 28 4.09 -9.61 10.45
CA ILE A 28 4.73 -9.15 9.21
C ILE A 28 5.21 -7.71 9.30
N ILE A 29 4.45 -6.82 9.95
CA ILE A 29 4.89 -5.43 10.18
C ILE A 29 6.12 -5.41 11.08
N ARG A 30 6.12 -6.15 12.19
CA ARG A 30 7.30 -6.26 13.07
C ARG A 30 8.51 -6.80 12.30
N LYS A 31 8.35 -7.91 11.58
CA LYS A 31 9.42 -8.48 10.74
C LYS A 31 9.96 -7.44 9.76
N TYR A 32 9.08 -6.69 9.10
CA TYR A 32 9.49 -5.66 8.16
C TYR A 32 10.30 -4.56 8.86
N ILE A 33 9.82 -4.02 9.98
CA ILE A 33 10.51 -2.98 10.78
C ILE A 33 11.90 -3.45 11.21
N GLU A 34 12.00 -4.69 11.72
CA GLU A 34 13.22 -5.31 12.23
C GLU A 34 14.18 -5.83 11.14
N THR A 35 13.82 -5.74 9.85
CA THR A 35 14.64 -6.19 8.71
C THR A 35 15.09 -5.01 7.85
N PRO A 36 16.22 -4.32 8.17
CA PRO A 36 16.71 -3.19 7.39
C PRO A 36 17.05 -3.51 5.92
N SER A 37 17.37 -4.77 5.61
CA SER A 37 17.64 -5.24 4.25
C SER A 37 16.38 -5.37 3.38
N TRP A 38 15.18 -5.31 3.97
CA TRP A 38 13.93 -5.21 3.22
C TRP A 38 13.75 -3.75 2.79
N THR A 39 14.17 -3.42 1.57
CA THR A 39 14.27 -2.04 1.08
C THR A 39 13.06 -1.55 0.27
N THR A 40 12.16 -2.45 -0.14
CA THR A 40 10.92 -2.12 -0.86
C THR A 40 9.75 -1.89 0.11
N PRO A 41 8.71 -1.14 -0.30
CA PRO A 41 7.52 -0.94 0.53
C PRO A 41 6.81 -2.24 0.92
N LEU A 42 6.41 -2.37 2.18
CA LEU A 42 5.47 -3.39 2.62
C LEU A 42 4.05 -2.98 2.22
N SER A 43 3.40 -3.75 1.35
CA SER A 43 2.05 -3.45 0.87
C SER A 43 0.99 -4.28 1.56
N ILE A 44 0.00 -3.60 2.14
CA ILE A 44 -1.13 -4.17 2.88
C ILE A 44 -2.41 -3.60 2.27
N ALA A 45 -3.43 -4.43 2.05
CA ALA A 45 -4.72 -3.97 1.56
C ALA A 45 -5.85 -4.35 2.52
N VAL A 46 -6.75 -3.40 2.77
CA VAL A 46 -7.92 -3.55 3.63
C VAL A 46 -9.19 -3.16 2.86
N PHE A 47 -10.21 -4.00 2.97
CA PHE A 47 -11.46 -3.89 2.22
C PHE A 47 -12.65 -3.87 3.17
N GLY A 48 -13.63 -3.00 2.91
CA GLY A 48 -14.86 -2.89 3.72
C GLY A 48 -15.63 -1.61 3.41
N PRO A 49 -16.87 -1.45 3.92
CA PRO A 49 -17.66 -0.25 3.69
C PRO A 49 -17.01 1.02 4.29
N PRO A 50 -17.25 2.21 3.73
CA PRO A 50 -16.78 3.48 4.31
C PRO A 50 -17.19 3.62 5.79
N GLY A 51 -16.33 4.22 6.61
CA GLY A 51 -16.59 4.42 8.04
C GLY A 51 -16.38 3.19 8.94
N SER A 52 -16.05 2.02 8.40
CA SER A 52 -15.92 0.77 9.19
C SER A 52 -14.63 0.64 10.02
N GLY A 53 -13.84 1.71 10.18
CA GLY A 53 -12.65 1.70 11.05
C GLY A 53 -11.43 0.92 10.53
N LYS A 54 -11.35 0.56 9.24
CA LYS A 54 -10.26 -0.30 8.68
C LYS A 54 -8.86 0.30 8.86
N SER A 55 -8.67 1.54 8.43
CA SER A 55 -7.39 2.22 8.56
C SER A 55 -7.04 2.47 10.02
N PHE A 56 -8.03 2.51 10.91
CA PHE A 56 -7.81 2.59 12.36
C PHE A 56 -7.23 1.27 12.90
N ALA A 57 -7.78 0.12 12.51
CA ALA A 57 -7.26 -1.19 12.94
C ALA A 57 -5.78 -1.40 12.57
N VAL A 58 -5.35 -1.01 11.37
CA VAL A 58 -3.93 -1.10 10.98
C VAL A 58 -3.04 -0.13 11.74
N LYS A 59 -3.53 1.08 12.04
CA LYS A 59 -2.81 2.03 12.90
C LYS A 59 -2.61 1.48 14.31
N GLU A 60 -3.63 0.82 14.87
CA GLU A 60 -3.51 0.17 16.18
C GLU A 60 -2.50 -0.98 16.17
N VAL A 61 -2.49 -1.80 15.12
CA VAL A 61 -1.43 -2.82 14.96
C VAL A 61 -0.06 -2.16 14.92
N LEU A 62 0.11 -1.12 14.12
CA LEU A 62 1.38 -0.42 13.99
C LEU A 62 1.85 0.17 15.33
N ASN A 63 0.94 0.81 16.07
CA ASN A 63 1.22 1.34 17.41
C ASN A 63 1.57 0.22 18.41
N SER A 64 1.00 -0.98 18.27
CA SER A 64 1.32 -2.11 19.14
C SER A 64 2.71 -2.73 18.87
N VAL A 65 3.19 -2.65 17.62
CA VAL A 65 4.51 -3.19 17.24
C VAL A 65 5.63 -2.15 17.30
N ASP A 66 5.28 -0.87 17.25
CA ASP A 66 6.18 0.28 17.35
C ASP A 66 5.57 1.36 18.26
N PRO A 67 5.49 1.12 19.58
CA PRO A 67 4.80 2.00 20.53
C PRO A 67 5.48 3.37 20.74
N GLY A 68 6.74 3.51 20.31
CA GLY A 68 7.48 4.78 20.34
C GLY A 68 7.24 5.66 19.11
N ARG A 69 6.51 5.15 18.11
CA ARG A 69 6.26 5.86 16.85
C ARG A 69 5.54 7.19 17.10
N SER A 70 6.07 8.25 16.51
CA SER A 70 5.51 9.60 16.58
C SER A 70 5.06 10.16 15.22
N SER A 71 5.54 9.56 14.11
CA SER A 71 5.25 10.07 12.77
C SER A 71 3.79 9.89 12.38
N LYS A 72 3.17 11.00 11.95
CA LYS A 72 1.81 10.99 11.40
C LYS A 72 1.78 10.25 10.05
N PRO A 73 0.74 9.42 9.80
CA PRO A 73 0.54 8.80 8.50
C PRO A 73 0.38 9.85 7.39
N LEU A 74 0.93 9.56 6.22
CA LEU A 74 0.64 10.28 4.98
C LEU A 74 -0.64 9.67 4.41
N THR A 75 -1.66 10.47 4.13
CA THR A 75 -2.95 9.97 3.62
C THR A 75 -3.26 10.61 2.28
N PHE A 76 -3.50 9.79 1.28
CA PHE A 76 -3.79 10.17 -0.08
C PHE A 76 -5.12 9.54 -0.50
N ASN A 77 -6.15 10.34 -0.75
CA ASN A 77 -7.39 9.84 -1.33
C ASN A 77 -7.25 9.85 -2.87
N LEU A 78 -7.15 8.67 -3.48
CA LEU A 78 -6.92 8.55 -4.92
C LEU A 78 -8.11 8.99 -5.77
N ALA A 79 -9.32 9.04 -5.22
CA ALA A 79 -10.46 9.60 -5.93
C ALA A 79 -10.38 11.12 -6.13
N GLN A 80 -9.51 11.81 -5.37
CA GLN A 80 -9.22 13.23 -5.56
C GLN A 80 -8.08 13.48 -6.54
N PHE A 81 -7.38 12.42 -6.96
CA PHE A 81 -6.29 12.54 -7.92
C PHE A 81 -6.86 12.56 -9.34
N ASN A 82 -6.34 13.46 -10.17
CA ASN A 82 -6.74 13.62 -11.56
C ASN A 82 -5.59 13.31 -12.54
N SER A 83 -4.39 13.02 -12.03
CA SER A 83 -3.22 12.74 -12.85
C SER A 83 -2.19 11.88 -12.11
N THR A 84 -1.34 11.21 -12.89
CA THR A 84 -0.21 10.41 -12.37
C THR A 84 0.89 11.27 -11.74
N ASP A 85 0.98 12.55 -12.09
CA ASP A 85 1.88 13.52 -11.47
C ASP A 85 1.58 13.67 -9.97
N GLN A 86 0.31 13.72 -9.56
CA GLN A 86 -0.06 13.80 -8.14
C GLN A 86 0.32 12.53 -7.37
N LEU A 87 0.25 11.36 -8.02
CA LEU A 87 0.74 10.12 -7.43
C LEU A 87 2.27 10.10 -7.31
N THR A 88 2.97 10.66 -8.29
CA THR A 88 4.42 10.86 -8.24
C THR A 88 4.81 11.77 -7.08
N ASP A 89 4.09 12.88 -6.88
CA ASP A 89 4.32 13.79 -5.75
C ASP A 89 4.05 13.12 -4.40
N ALA A 90 3.05 12.24 -4.33
CA ALA A 90 2.82 11.41 -3.15
C ALA A 90 4.00 10.48 -2.85
N PHE A 91 4.60 9.85 -3.88
CA PHE A 91 5.81 9.04 -3.71
C PHE A 91 7.02 9.85 -3.25
N HIS A 92 7.22 11.07 -3.76
CA HIS A 92 8.26 11.96 -3.24
C HIS A 92 8.04 12.31 -1.75
N GLN A 93 6.81 12.62 -1.32
CA GLN A 93 6.52 12.88 0.10
C GLN A 93 6.84 11.68 1.00
N ILE A 94 6.60 10.46 0.51
CA ILE A 94 6.93 9.23 1.23
C ILE A 94 8.45 9.06 1.32
N GLN A 95 9.15 9.25 0.20
CA GLN A 95 10.61 9.20 0.13
C GLN A 95 11.25 10.20 1.11
N ASP A 96 10.80 11.45 1.11
CA ASP A 96 11.28 12.49 2.02
C ASP A 96 11.10 12.07 3.48
N ARG A 97 9.95 11.48 3.83
CA ARG A 97 9.72 11.00 5.19
C ARG A 97 10.62 9.83 5.56
N ALA A 98 10.88 8.91 4.63
CA ALA A 98 11.76 7.77 4.83
C ALA A 98 13.23 8.18 5.00
N LEU A 99 13.64 9.30 4.37
CA LEU A 99 14.98 9.86 4.50
C LEU A 99 15.16 10.71 5.76
N ALA A 100 14.11 11.43 6.18
CA ALA A 100 14.17 12.34 7.32
C ALA A 100 14.07 11.65 8.69
N SER A 101 13.63 10.40 8.74
CA SER A 101 13.38 9.67 9.99
C SER A 101 13.83 8.22 9.92
N SER A 102 14.24 7.66 11.07
CA SER A 102 14.44 6.22 11.22
C SER A 102 13.13 5.44 11.31
N GLU A 103 12.01 6.11 11.57
CA GLU A 103 10.67 5.50 11.57
C GLU A 103 10.22 5.20 10.13
N VAL A 104 9.83 3.96 9.87
CA VAL A 104 9.26 3.55 8.57
C VAL A 104 7.94 4.30 8.33
N PRO A 105 7.78 5.14 7.29
CA PRO A 105 6.55 5.89 7.05
C PRO A 105 5.33 4.99 6.80
N LEU A 106 4.17 5.37 7.32
CA LEU A 106 2.89 4.80 6.92
C LEU A 106 2.23 5.70 5.86
N ALA A 107 2.04 5.18 4.66
CA ALA A 107 1.34 5.83 3.56
C ALA A 107 0.00 5.12 3.31
N ILE A 108 -1.10 5.85 3.43
CA ILE A 108 -2.46 5.36 3.24
C ILE A 108 -2.96 5.85 1.89
N PHE A 109 -3.27 4.92 0.99
CA PHE A 109 -3.91 5.17 -0.29
C PHE A 109 -5.38 4.75 -0.18
N ASP A 110 -6.24 5.72 0.11
CA ASP A 110 -7.68 5.52 0.27
C ASP A 110 -8.41 5.63 -1.06
N GLU A 111 -9.59 5.00 -1.15
CA GLU A 111 -10.34 4.82 -2.40
C GLU A 111 -9.45 4.29 -3.53
N PHE A 112 -8.60 3.31 -3.21
CA PHE A 112 -7.66 2.72 -4.18
C PHE A 112 -8.36 2.04 -5.36
N ASP A 113 -9.60 1.60 -5.14
CA ASP A 113 -10.48 1.02 -6.15
C ASP A 113 -11.24 2.06 -6.99
N SER A 114 -10.97 3.36 -6.78
CA SER A 114 -11.53 4.45 -7.58
C SER A 114 -11.20 4.32 -9.08
N TYR A 115 -12.04 4.95 -9.89
CA TYR A 115 -11.89 4.95 -11.34
C TYR A 115 -10.77 5.90 -11.77
N PHE A 116 -9.88 5.41 -12.63
CA PHE A 116 -8.88 6.24 -13.33
C PHE A 116 -8.50 5.55 -14.64
N GLU A 117 -8.88 6.10 -15.79
CA GLU A 117 -8.66 5.47 -17.11
C GLU A 117 -9.16 4.00 -17.19
N GLY A 118 -10.13 3.64 -16.34
CA GLY A 118 -10.59 2.26 -16.14
C GLY A 118 -10.86 1.94 -14.67
N ARG A 119 -11.51 0.80 -14.41
CA ARG A 119 -11.71 0.31 -13.03
C ARG A 119 -10.36 -0.06 -12.42
N ARG A 120 -10.08 0.40 -11.20
CA ARG A 120 -8.82 0.16 -10.47
C ARG A 120 -7.58 0.59 -11.27
N GLY A 121 -7.71 1.57 -12.16
CA GLY A 121 -6.62 1.95 -13.06
C GLY A 121 -5.43 2.62 -12.38
N TRP A 122 -5.54 2.93 -11.08
CA TRP A 122 -4.41 3.30 -10.24
C TRP A 122 -3.42 2.15 -10.01
N LEU A 123 -3.89 0.90 -9.92
CA LEU A 123 -3.06 -0.26 -9.52
C LEU A 123 -1.81 -0.43 -10.39
N LYS A 124 -1.90 -0.20 -11.69
CA LYS A 124 -0.77 -0.33 -12.62
C LYS A 124 0.42 0.58 -12.24
N TYR A 125 0.14 1.74 -11.66
CA TYR A 125 1.15 2.72 -11.25
C TYR A 125 1.82 2.37 -9.90
N PHE A 126 1.25 1.46 -9.13
CA PHE A 126 1.83 0.97 -7.88
C PHE A 126 2.71 -0.27 -8.05
N LEU A 127 2.62 -0.97 -9.19
CA LEU A 127 3.34 -2.24 -9.39
C LEU A 127 4.86 -2.09 -9.24
N ALA A 128 5.48 -1.12 -9.94
CA ALA A 128 6.92 -0.87 -9.80
C ALA A 128 7.30 -0.37 -8.39
N PRO A 129 6.53 0.54 -7.75
CA PRO A 129 6.76 0.90 -6.35
C PRO A 129 6.70 -0.28 -5.38
N MET A 130 5.78 -1.23 -5.59
CA MET A 130 5.62 -2.40 -4.73
C MET A 130 6.72 -3.44 -4.94
N GLN A 131 7.04 -3.75 -6.21
CA GLN A 131 7.93 -4.86 -6.58
C GLN A 131 9.40 -4.46 -6.50
N ASP A 132 9.73 -3.32 -7.08
CA ASP A 132 11.12 -2.86 -7.24
C ASP A 132 11.46 -1.73 -6.26
N GLY A 133 10.47 -1.16 -5.57
CA GLY A 133 10.66 0.03 -4.74
C GLY A 133 10.93 1.29 -5.57
N LEU A 134 10.58 1.28 -6.86
CA LEU A 134 10.89 2.34 -7.82
C LEU A 134 9.63 3.05 -8.33
N PHE A 135 9.73 4.35 -8.56
CA PHE A 135 8.69 5.12 -9.26
C PHE A 135 9.34 6.07 -10.27
N ARG A 136 8.57 6.43 -11.31
CA ARG A 136 9.02 7.36 -12.34
C ARG A 136 8.52 8.76 -12.04
N GLY A 137 9.43 9.72 -11.95
CA GLY A 137 9.11 11.14 -11.91
C GLY A 137 9.59 11.86 -13.17
N LYS A 138 9.44 13.19 -13.19
CA LYS A 138 9.77 14.02 -14.36
C LYS A 138 11.26 13.97 -14.73
N GLY A 139 12.14 13.79 -13.74
CA GLY A 139 13.60 13.76 -13.92
C GLY A 139 14.23 12.38 -14.04
N GLY A 140 13.44 11.29 -13.96
CA GLY A 140 13.97 9.92 -14.04
C GLY A 140 13.28 8.94 -13.08
N ASP A 141 14.00 7.89 -12.73
CA ASP A 141 13.53 6.86 -11.79
C ASP A 141 14.08 7.11 -10.40
N TYR A 142 13.19 7.01 -9.41
CA TYR A 142 13.46 7.30 -8.01
C TYR A 142 13.10 6.10 -7.15
N ARG A 143 13.73 5.99 -5.96
CA ARG A 143 13.39 4.97 -4.96
C ARG A 143 12.36 5.51 -3.99
N VAL A 144 11.27 4.80 -3.73
CA VAL A 144 10.35 5.13 -2.63
C VAL A 144 11.07 5.02 -1.29
N GLY A 145 11.93 4.02 -1.14
CA GLY A 145 12.53 3.64 0.14
C GLY A 145 11.58 2.77 0.98
N ARG A 146 12.00 2.48 2.22
CA ARG A 146 11.20 1.69 3.15
C ARG A 146 9.97 2.49 3.55
N ALA A 147 8.78 1.98 3.24
CA ALA A 147 7.49 2.49 3.71
C ALA A 147 6.51 1.34 3.93
N ILE A 148 5.43 1.59 4.65
CA ILE A 148 4.26 0.72 4.69
C ILE A 148 3.18 1.38 3.82
N PHE A 149 2.77 0.69 2.75
CA PHE A 149 1.65 1.09 1.92
C PHE A 149 0.39 0.40 2.42
N LEU A 150 -0.60 1.20 2.83
CA LEU A 150 -1.92 0.73 3.21
C LEU A 150 -2.93 1.15 2.14
N PHE A 151 -3.41 0.17 1.37
CA PHE A 151 -4.48 0.37 0.40
C PHE A 151 -5.83 0.16 1.07
N SER A 152 -6.67 1.19 1.09
CA SER A 152 -8.05 1.11 1.55
C SER A 152 -8.97 1.19 0.34
N GLY A 153 -9.87 0.21 0.22
CA GLY A 153 -10.88 0.16 -0.84
C GLY A 153 -12.27 -0.06 -0.29
N GLY A 154 -13.27 0.41 -1.03
CA GLY A 154 -14.66 0.12 -0.75
C GLY A 154 -14.99 -1.35 -1.05
N THR A 155 -15.77 -1.99 -0.19
CA THR A 155 -16.59 -3.13 -0.63
C THR A 155 -18.04 -2.66 -0.71
N SER A 156 -18.49 -2.30 -1.90
CA SER A 156 -19.90 -2.55 -2.21
C SER A 156 -20.09 -4.07 -2.14
N VAL A 157 -21.16 -4.53 -1.50
CA VAL A 157 -21.47 -5.95 -1.21
C VAL A 157 -21.74 -6.80 -2.48
N THR A 158 -21.20 -6.43 -3.63
CA THR A 158 -21.60 -6.97 -4.94
C THR A 158 -20.48 -7.62 -5.74
N ASP A 159 -19.23 -7.67 -5.26
CA ASP A 159 -18.16 -8.36 -6.00
C ASP A 159 -17.80 -9.72 -5.39
N ARG A 160 -18.82 -10.58 -5.30
CA ARG A 160 -18.66 -12.01 -5.00
C ARG A 160 -18.47 -12.78 -6.32
N ARG A 161 -17.38 -12.52 -7.04
CA ARG A 161 -16.87 -13.38 -8.13
C ARG A 161 -15.47 -12.91 -8.60
N ILE A 162 -14.44 -13.34 -7.88
CA ILE A 162 -13.07 -13.37 -8.42
C ILE A 162 -12.88 -14.77 -9.02
N GLY A 163 -12.77 -14.83 -10.35
CA GLY A 163 -12.25 -15.99 -11.10
C GLY A 163 -13.27 -17.04 -11.54
N ALA A 164 -13.95 -16.81 -12.67
CA ALA A 164 -14.25 -17.86 -13.65
C ALA A 164 -14.69 -17.23 -14.98
N ASN A 165 -13.91 -17.57 -16.00
CA ASN A 165 -14.06 -17.38 -17.45
C ASN A 165 -13.73 -16.00 -18.02
#